data_AF-A0A9K3JDT1-F1
#
_entry.id   AF-A0A9K3JDT1-F1
#
_cell.length_a   1.000
_cell.length_b   1.000
_cell.length_c   1.000
_cell.angle_alpha   90.00
_cell.angle_beta   90.00
_cell.angle_gamma   90.00
#
_symmetry.space_group_name_H-M   'P 1'
#
loop_
_entity.id
_entity.type
_entity.pdbx_description
1 polymer ?
#
loop_
_entity_poly.entity_id
_entity_poly.type
_entity_poly.pdbx_seq_one_letter_code
_entity_poly.pdbx_strand_id
1 'polypeptide(L)'
;MPVWLMSECLQDAHKTGEADLRAHMEEMKGHHIAEIEELKLENADFAKRLEDLYATKVWLLTEGSRLLAKIIHKGPEMTQAVAAVNNAMSAIGVNSRVHGGYLHPLKKKKTPYGEVPLINWNAEAELNTAIACFDSLSFPVVSNLSNFVDEPLSKI
;
A
#
# COMPACT_ATOMS: atom_id res chain seq x y z
N MET A 1 -54.46 70.03 10.38
CA MET A 1 -54.39 68.99 9.34
C MET A 1 -55.53 68.00 9.56
N PRO A 2 -56.19 67.47 8.50
CA PRO A 2 -57.28 66.53 8.65
C PRO A 2 -56.77 65.16 9.14
N VAL A 3 -57.43 64.58 10.14
CA VAL A 3 -57.07 63.29 10.77
C VAL A 3 -57.06 62.12 9.76
N TRP A 4 -57.85 62.21 8.69
CA TRP A 4 -57.97 61.19 7.64
C TRP A 4 -56.70 61.06 6.77
N LEU A 5 -56.03 62.17 6.44
CA LEU A 5 -54.77 62.15 5.69
C LEU A 5 -53.65 61.45 6.47
N MET A 6 -53.65 61.57 7.80
CA MET A 6 -52.67 60.91 8.65
C MET A 6 -52.90 59.40 8.72
N SER A 7 -54.16 58.96 8.67
CA SER A 7 -54.53 57.54 8.64
C SER A 7 -54.15 56.85 7.33
N GLU A 8 -54.28 57.52 6.19
CA GLU A 8 -53.88 56.98 4.88
C GLU A 8 -52.35 56.84 4.79
N CYS A 9 -51.59 57.86 5.21
CA CYS A 9 -50.13 57.77 5.25
C CYS A 9 -49.61 56.65 6.14
N LEU A 10 -50.27 56.39 7.28
CA LEU A 10 -49.91 55.29 8.18
C LEU A 10 -50.20 53.92 7.56
N GLN A 11 -51.32 53.77 6.84
CA GLN A 11 -51.66 52.54 6.15
C GLN A 11 -50.71 52.24 4.98
N ASP A 12 -50.31 53.27 4.22
CA ASP A 12 -49.38 53.10 3.11
C ASP A 12 -47.95 52.79 3.60
N ALA A 13 -47.50 53.43 4.68
CA ALA A 13 -46.21 53.11 5.30
C ALA A 13 -46.16 51.66 5.83
N HIS A 14 -47.25 51.16 6.41
CA HIS A 14 -47.35 49.78 6.88
C HIS A 14 -47.27 48.77 5.73
N LYS A 15 -48.01 49.00 4.65
CA LYS A 15 -47.99 48.12 3.47
C LYS A 15 -46.61 48.08 2.80
N THR A 16 -45.93 49.22 2.71
CA THR A 16 -44.57 49.30 2.16
C THR A 16 -43.59 48.55 3.06
N GLY A 17 -43.66 48.73 4.39
CA GLY A 17 -42.82 47.99 5.33
C GLY A 17 -43.03 46.47 5.28
N GLU A 18 -44.27 46.01 5.12
CA GLU A 18 -44.57 44.58 4.93
C GLU A 18 -44.04 44.04 3.59
N ALA A 19 -44.09 44.84 2.52
CA ALA A 19 -43.55 44.47 1.22
C ALA A 19 -42.03 44.36 1.25
N ASP A 20 -41.35 45.31 1.89
CA ASP A 20 -39.89 45.31 2.04
C ASP A 20 -39.40 44.14 2.90
N LEU A 21 -40.07 43.85 4.02
CA LEU A 21 -39.77 42.68 4.86
C LEU A 21 -39.95 41.37 4.09
N ARG A 22 -41.02 41.26 3.30
CA ARG A 22 -41.26 40.07 2.47
C ARG A 22 -40.18 39.92 1.39
N ALA A 23 -39.81 41.01 0.72
CA ALA A 23 -38.76 40.99 -0.30
C ALA A 23 -37.42 40.55 0.30
N HIS A 24 -37.06 41.09 1.46
CA HIS A 24 -35.82 40.71 2.14
C HIS A 24 -35.82 39.25 2.61
N MET A 25 -36.96 38.74 3.09
CA MET A 25 -37.09 37.32 3.44
C MET A 25 -36.97 36.40 2.22
N GLU A 26 -37.54 36.78 1.08
CA GLU A 26 -37.43 35.98 -0.15
C GLU A 26 -36.00 36.01 -0.72
N GLU A 27 -35.32 37.16 -0.66
CA GLU A 27 -33.90 37.26 -1.01
C GLU A 27 -33.03 36.35 -0.11
N MET A 28 -33.26 36.41 1.20
CA MET A 28 -32.54 35.58 2.18
C MET A 28 -32.80 34.09 1.94
N LYS A 29 -34.04 33.69 1.63
CA LYS A 29 -34.36 32.29 1.26
C LYS A 29 -33.65 31.88 -0.02
N GLY A 30 -33.64 32.75 -1.03
CA GLY A 30 -32.93 32.51 -2.29
C GLY A 30 -31.44 32.26 -2.07
N HIS A 31 -30.81 33.07 -1.22
CA HIS A 31 -29.40 32.88 -0.85
C HIS A 31 -29.16 31.54 -0.14
N HIS A 32 -29.96 31.20 0.88
CA HIS A 32 -29.81 29.93 1.59
C HIS A 32 -30.02 28.72 0.68
N ILE A 33 -30.96 28.80 -0.27
CA ILE A 33 -31.19 27.72 -1.24
C ILE A 33 -29.95 27.55 -2.13
N ALA A 34 -29.38 28.64 -2.64
CA ALA A 34 -28.17 28.59 -3.45
C ALA A 34 -26.97 28.01 -2.69
N GLU A 35 -26.77 28.42 -1.43
CA GLU A 35 -25.71 27.90 -0.55
C GLU A 35 -25.89 26.39 -0.26
N ILE A 36 -27.13 25.95 -0.02
CA ILE A 36 -27.43 24.52 0.16
C ILE A 36 -27.14 23.73 -1.13
N GLU A 37 -27.44 24.28 -2.30
CA GLU A 37 -27.14 23.63 -3.58
C GLU A 37 -25.63 23.55 -3.84
N GLU A 38 -24.88 24.59 -3.52
CA GLU A 38 -23.42 24.59 -3.60
C GLU A 38 -22.81 23.53 -2.67
N LEU A 39 -23.22 23.48 -1.40
CA LEU A 39 -22.76 22.47 -0.44
C LEU A 39 -23.11 21.04 -0.88
N LYS A 40 -24.27 20.84 -1.52
CA LYS A 40 -24.64 19.53 -2.08
C LYS A 40 -23.72 19.11 -3.22
N LEU A 41 -23.36 20.06 -4.09
CA LEU A 41 -22.43 19.80 -5.19
C LEU A 41 -21.04 19.48 -4.68
N GLU A 42 -20.53 20.23 -3.71
CA GLU A 42 -19.25 19.97 -3.07
C GLU A 42 -19.23 18.61 -2.36
N ASN A 43 -20.28 18.29 -1.61
CA ASN A 43 -20.38 17.01 -0.91
C ASN A 43 -20.45 15.82 -1.89
N ALA A 44 -21.12 16.00 -3.03
CA ALA A 44 -21.13 14.98 -4.09
C ALA A 44 -19.73 14.79 -4.72
N ASP A 45 -18.98 15.86 -4.94
CA ASP A 45 -17.60 15.78 -5.43
C ASP A 45 -16.68 15.11 -4.42
N PHE A 46 -16.79 15.45 -3.13
CA PHE A 46 -16.03 14.79 -2.07
C PHE A 46 -16.36 13.32 -1.93
N ALA A 47 -17.64 12.94 -2.01
CA ALA A 47 -18.06 11.54 -1.97
C ALA A 47 -17.44 10.75 -3.12
N LYS A 48 -17.45 11.31 -4.33
CA LYS A 48 -16.82 10.68 -5.50
C LYS A 48 -15.31 10.52 -5.32
N ARG A 49 -14.61 11.55 -4.84
CA ARG A 49 -13.16 11.47 -4.57
C ARG A 49 -12.86 10.40 -3.52
N LEU A 50 -13.68 10.29 -2.46
CA LEU A 50 -13.51 9.25 -1.44
C LEU A 50 -13.70 7.84 -2.02
N GLU A 51 -14.66 7.64 -2.91
CA GLU A 51 -14.85 6.36 -3.61
C GLU A 51 -13.64 6.00 -4.48
N ASP A 52 -13.11 6.96 -5.25
CA ASP A 52 -11.92 6.76 -6.09
C ASP A 52 -10.68 6.43 -5.25
N LEU A 53 -10.48 7.13 -4.13
CA LEU A 53 -9.41 6.86 -3.17
C LEU A 53 -9.57 5.48 -2.53
N TYR A 54 -10.78 5.10 -2.14
CA TYR A 54 -11.05 3.79 -1.58
C TYR A 54 -10.78 2.67 -2.59
N ALA A 55 -11.25 2.82 -3.83
CA ALA A 55 -10.98 1.87 -4.91
C ALA A 55 -9.48 1.73 -5.17
N THR A 56 -8.74 2.85 -5.16
CA THR A 56 -7.28 2.86 -5.32
C THR A 56 -6.58 2.14 -4.16
N LYS A 57 -6.99 2.38 -2.91
CA LYS A 57 -6.46 1.69 -1.73
C LYS A 57 -6.69 0.17 -1.85
N VAL A 58 -7.91 -0.24 -2.18
CA VAL A 58 -8.25 -1.67 -2.35
C VAL A 58 -7.40 -2.30 -3.43
N TRP A 59 -7.24 -1.64 -4.58
CA TRP A 59 -6.42 -2.15 -5.68
C TRP A 59 -4.94 -2.28 -5.29
N LEU A 60 -4.35 -1.28 -4.61
CA LEU A 60 -2.96 -1.32 -4.16
C LEU A 60 -2.71 -2.46 -3.17
N LEU A 61 -3.61 -2.64 -2.20
CA LEU A 61 -3.49 -3.69 -1.19
C LEU A 61 -3.70 -5.10 -1.74
N THR A 62 -4.48 -5.25 -2.81
CA THR A 62 -4.77 -6.56 -3.43
C THR A 62 -3.83 -6.86 -4.60
N GLU A 63 -3.96 -6.12 -5.69
CA GLU A 63 -3.23 -6.40 -6.93
C GLU A 63 -1.85 -5.75 -6.98
N GLY A 64 -1.71 -4.57 -6.38
CA GLY A 64 -0.41 -3.91 -6.23
C GLY A 64 0.56 -4.77 -5.43
N SER A 65 0.12 -5.29 -4.28
CA SER A 65 0.92 -6.20 -3.43
C SER A 65 1.29 -7.50 -4.15
N ARG A 66 0.34 -8.10 -4.91
CA ARG A 66 0.60 -9.30 -5.71
C ARG A 66 1.62 -9.05 -6.83
N LEU A 67 1.57 -7.89 -7.48
CA LEU A 67 2.55 -7.50 -8.49
C LEU A 67 3.94 -7.28 -7.87
N LEU A 68 4.01 -6.60 -6.73
CA LEU A 68 5.26 -6.40 -5.99
C LEU A 68 5.89 -7.75 -5.59
N ALA A 69 5.11 -8.68 -5.06
CA ALA A 69 5.59 -10.02 -4.73
C ALA A 69 6.16 -10.75 -5.95
N LYS A 70 5.48 -10.68 -7.11
CA LYS A 70 5.98 -11.27 -8.36
C LYS A 70 7.29 -10.64 -8.83
N ILE A 71 7.45 -9.33 -8.70
CA ILE A 71 8.66 -8.62 -9.08
C ILE A 71 9.81 -9.03 -8.16
N ILE A 72 9.58 -9.08 -6.85
CA ILE A 72 10.57 -9.51 -5.85
C ILE A 72 11.01 -10.95 -6.09
N HIS A 73 10.06 -11.88 -6.31
CA HIS A 73 10.40 -13.27 -6.59
C HIS A 73 11.20 -13.46 -7.88
N LYS A 74 11.02 -12.58 -8.87
CA LYS A 74 11.79 -12.59 -10.13
C LYS A 74 13.00 -11.66 -10.08
N GLY A 75 13.24 -10.99 -8.95
CA GLY A 75 14.30 -10.04 -8.78
C GLY A 75 15.67 -10.72 -8.83
N PRO A 76 16.71 -9.99 -9.26
CA PRO A 76 18.08 -10.52 -9.28
C PRO A 76 18.54 -10.92 -7.88
N GLU A 77 18.13 -10.19 -6.85
CA GLU A 77 18.48 -10.46 -5.44
C GLU A 77 17.95 -11.82 -4.96
N MET A 78 16.65 -12.08 -5.15
CA MET A 78 16.03 -13.36 -4.78
C MET A 78 16.56 -14.51 -5.63
N THR A 79 16.75 -14.28 -6.93
CA THR A 79 17.31 -15.29 -7.85
C THR A 79 18.74 -15.67 -7.48
N GLN A 80 19.57 -14.69 -7.11
CA GLN A 80 20.96 -14.91 -6.69
C GLN A 80 21.02 -15.66 -5.36
N ALA A 81 20.19 -15.30 -4.39
CA ALA A 81 20.17 -15.98 -3.10
C ALA A 81 19.69 -17.44 -3.22
N VAL A 82 18.64 -17.70 -4.00
CA VAL A 82 18.18 -19.06 -4.30
C VAL A 82 19.26 -19.85 -5.06
N ALA A 83 19.93 -19.23 -6.03
CA ALA A 83 21.02 -19.88 -6.75
C ALA A 83 22.21 -20.20 -5.83
N ALA A 84 22.58 -19.30 -4.92
CA ALA A 84 23.64 -19.51 -3.94
C ALA A 84 23.35 -20.70 -3.02
N VAL A 85 22.13 -20.78 -2.47
CA VAL A 85 21.69 -21.91 -1.64
C VAL A 85 21.70 -23.21 -2.45
N ASN A 86 21.18 -23.20 -3.69
CA ASN A 86 21.12 -24.40 -4.53
C ASN A 86 22.51 -24.91 -4.95
N ASN A 87 23.44 -24.00 -5.23
CA ASN A 87 24.83 -24.33 -5.56
C ASN A 87 25.56 -24.92 -4.34
N ALA A 88 25.36 -24.35 -3.15
CA ALA A 88 25.94 -24.88 -1.91
C ALA A 88 25.37 -26.25 -1.55
N MET A 89 24.05 -26.44 -1.68
CA MET A 89 23.42 -27.77 -1.49
C MET A 89 23.92 -28.80 -2.51
N SER A 90 24.09 -28.39 -3.77
CA SER A 90 24.65 -29.27 -4.81
C SER A 90 26.08 -29.70 -4.47
N ALA A 91 26.90 -28.80 -3.94
CA ALA A 91 28.26 -29.11 -3.50
C ALA A 91 28.27 -30.13 -2.34
N ILE A 92 27.36 -30.01 -1.36
CA ILE A 92 27.19 -31.01 -0.29
C ILE A 92 26.72 -32.37 -0.85
N GLY A 93 25.80 -32.36 -1.81
CA GLY A 93 25.34 -33.56 -2.50
C GLY A 93 26.46 -34.28 -3.27
N VAL A 94 27.32 -33.53 -3.95
CA VAL A 94 28.51 -34.05 -4.62
C VAL A 94 29.49 -34.62 -3.59
N ASN A 95 29.79 -33.89 -2.51
CA ASN A 95 30.65 -34.37 -1.44
C ASN A 95 30.15 -35.70 -0.88
N SER A 96 28.87 -35.80 -0.52
CA SER A 96 28.28 -37.02 0.06
C SER A 96 28.34 -38.23 -0.89
N ARG A 97 28.07 -38.03 -2.20
CA ARG A 97 28.23 -39.10 -3.20
C ARG A 97 29.68 -39.51 -3.40
N VAL A 98 30.63 -38.57 -3.41
CA VAL A 98 32.06 -38.86 -3.50
C VAL A 98 32.55 -39.59 -2.24
N HIS A 99 32.06 -39.21 -1.06
CA HIS A 99 32.30 -39.91 0.21
C HIS A 99 31.77 -41.35 0.19
N GLY A 100 30.57 -41.59 -0.36
CA GLY A 100 29.98 -42.93 -0.47
C GLY A 100 30.63 -43.82 -1.52
N GLY A 101 31.02 -43.27 -2.69
CA GLY A 101 31.52 -44.03 -3.84
C GLY A 101 33.04 -44.18 -3.93
N TYR A 102 33.82 -43.17 -3.53
CA TYR A 102 35.27 -43.12 -3.75
C TYR A 102 36.11 -43.23 -2.48
N LEU A 103 35.63 -42.75 -1.34
CA LEU A 103 36.42 -42.77 -0.12
C LEU A 103 36.49 -44.14 0.57
N HIS A 104 35.51 -45.03 0.36
CA HIS A 104 35.61 -46.43 0.81
C HIS A 104 36.75 -47.20 0.10
N PRO A 105 36.91 -47.10 -1.22
CA PRO A 105 38.07 -47.65 -1.93
C PRO A 105 39.40 -46.95 -1.63
N LEU A 106 39.41 -45.61 -1.50
CA LEU A 106 40.65 -44.84 -1.27
C LEU A 106 41.20 -44.97 0.17
N LYS A 107 40.34 -45.22 1.18
CA LYS A 107 40.76 -45.63 2.54
C LYS A 107 41.68 -46.85 2.52
N LYS A 108 41.50 -47.78 1.56
CA LYS A 108 42.36 -48.97 1.40
C LYS A 108 43.71 -48.67 0.74
N LYS A 109 43.87 -47.52 0.05
CA LYS A 109 45.07 -47.19 -0.75
C LYS A 109 45.97 -46.10 -0.16
N LYS A 110 45.75 -45.64 1.09
CA LYS A 110 46.52 -44.56 1.74
C LYS A 110 46.65 -43.30 0.87
N THR A 111 45.63 -42.98 0.09
CA THR A 111 45.64 -41.75 -0.72
C THR A 111 45.33 -40.58 0.22
N PRO A 112 46.16 -39.51 0.26
CA PRO A 112 45.90 -38.35 1.11
C PRO A 112 44.53 -37.75 0.77
N TYR A 113 43.71 -37.56 1.80
CA TYR A 113 42.34 -37.04 1.63
C TYR A 113 42.29 -35.66 0.96
N GLY A 114 43.36 -34.87 1.06
CA GLY A 114 43.44 -33.51 0.50
C GLY A 114 43.55 -33.42 -1.02
N GLU A 115 43.74 -34.54 -1.74
CA GLU A 115 43.96 -34.54 -3.19
C GLU A 115 42.70 -34.89 -4.02
N VAL A 116 41.53 -35.02 -3.39
CA VAL A 116 40.30 -35.37 -4.13
C VAL A 116 39.74 -34.11 -4.83
N PRO A 117 39.87 -33.99 -6.17
CA PRO A 117 39.68 -32.70 -6.87
C PRO A 117 38.24 -32.17 -6.94
N LEU A 118 37.28 -32.93 -6.40
CA LEU A 118 35.85 -32.66 -6.51
C LEU A 118 35.16 -32.44 -5.16
N ILE A 119 35.91 -32.48 -4.04
CA ILE A 119 35.35 -32.26 -2.70
C ILE A 119 35.53 -30.78 -2.34
N ASN A 120 34.41 -30.09 -2.13
CA ASN A 120 34.43 -28.76 -1.52
C ASN A 120 34.33 -28.89 0.00
N TRP A 121 35.45 -28.76 0.69
CA TRP A 121 35.53 -28.92 2.15
C TRP A 121 34.77 -27.85 2.94
N ASN A 122 34.50 -26.68 2.33
CA ASN A 122 33.77 -25.60 2.97
C ASN A 122 32.28 -25.60 2.64
N ALA A 123 31.77 -26.60 1.92
CA ALA A 123 30.39 -26.61 1.41
C ALA A 123 29.33 -26.44 2.51
N GLU A 124 29.55 -26.98 3.71
CA GLU A 124 28.63 -26.84 4.84
C GLU A 124 28.65 -25.41 5.42
N ALA A 125 29.83 -24.79 5.53
CA ALA A 125 29.96 -23.40 5.95
C ALA A 125 29.39 -22.42 4.89
N GLU A 126 29.59 -22.72 3.61
CA GLU A 126 29.02 -21.96 2.49
C GLU A 126 27.49 -22.08 2.45
N LEU A 127 26.93 -23.26 2.72
CA LEU A 127 25.48 -23.43 2.84
C LEU A 127 24.92 -22.61 4.00
N ASN A 128 25.51 -22.70 5.19
CA ASN A 128 25.06 -21.92 6.35
C ASN A 128 25.13 -20.41 6.10
N THR A 129 26.17 -19.95 5.40
CA THR A 129 26.32 -18.54 5.00
C THR A 129 25.27 -18.13 3.96
N ALA A 130 24.99 -18.99 2.98
CA ALA A 130 23.98 -18.73 1.96
C ALA A 130 22.56 -18.71 2.54
N ILE A 131 22.25 -19.60 3.50
CA ILE A 131 20.98 -19.61 4.24
C ILE A 131 20.85 -18.33 5.07
N ALA A 132 21.87 -17.96 5.84
CA ALA A 132 21.84 -16.73 6.65
C ALA A 132 21.65 -15.48 5.77
N CYS A 133 22.29 -15.45 4.61
CA CYS A 133 22.13 -14.35 3.63
C CYS A 133 20.69 -14.31 3.08
N PHE A 134 20.12 -15.47 2.73
CA PHE A 134 18.73 -15.59 2.27
C PHE A 134 17.73 -15.14 3.35
N ASP A 135 17.91 -15.57 4.59
CA ASP A 135 17.03 -15.20 5.72
C ASP A 135 17.13 -13.72 6.09
N SER A 136 18.30 -13.10 5.83
CA SER A 136 18.52 -11.67 6.05
C SER A 136 17.95 -10.77 4.94
N LEU A 137 17.45 -11.35 3.83
CA LEU A 137 16.83 -10.57 2.76
C LEU A 137 15.55 -9.90 3.26
N SER A 138 15.64 -8.60 3.46
CA SER A 138 14.52 -7.75 3.77
C SER A 138 14.15 -6.93 2.54
N PHE A 139 12.86 -6.90 2.20
CA PHE A 139 12.32 -6.06 1.14
C PHE A 139 11.59 -4.88 1.79
N PRO A 140 12.20 -3.67 1.84
CA PRO A 140 11.66 -2.52 2.57
C PRO A 140 10.24 -2.11 2.14
N VAL A 141 9.90 -2.36 0.88
CA VAL A 141 8.58 -2.05 0.34
C VAL A 141 7.51 -2.98 0.92
N VAL A 142 7.85 -4.24 1.19
CA VAL A 142 6.92 -5.23 1.76
C VAL A 142 6.75 -5.02 3.25
N SER A 143 7.81 -4.70 3.98
CA SER A 143 7.74 -4.44 5.42
C SER A 143 6.95 -3.18 5.77
N ASN A 144 6.85 -2.22 4.84
CA ASN A 144 6.04 -1.02 5.04
C ASN A 144 4.56 -1.19 4.65
N LEU A 145 4.19 -2.25 3.91
CA LEU A 145 2.79 -2.48 3.50
C LEU A 145 1.85 -2.71 4.70
N SER A 146 2.33 -3.34 5.77
CA SER A 146 1.53 -3.58 6.98
C SER A 146 1.05 -2.29 7.64
N ASN A 147 1.84 -1.22 7.55
CA ASN A 147 1.49 0.08 8.12
C ASN A 147 0.30 0.75 7.41
N PHE A 148 0.02 0.37 6.15
CA PHE A 148 -1.09 0.92 5.36
C PHE A 148 -2.39 0.11 5.46
N VAL A 149 -2.36 -1.06 6.09
CA VAL A 149 -3.54 -1.92 6.26
C VAL A 149 -4.45 -1.37 7.35
N ASP A 150 -3.88 -0.94 8.48
CA ASP A 150 -4.62 -0.57 9.68
C ASP A 150 -5.00 0.92 9.75
N GLU A 151 -4.50 1.76 8.85
CA GLU A 151 -4.84 3.18 8.85
C GLU A 151 -6.19 3.38 8.12
N PRO A 152 -7.28 3.71 8.83
CA PRO A 152 -8.52 4.08 8.17
C PRO A 152 -8.22 5.31 7.32
N LEU A 153 -8.69 5.32 6.06
CA LEU A 153 -8.70 6.55 5.27
C LEU A 153 -9.50 7.55 6.10
N SER A 154 -8.82 8.53 6.68
CA SER A 154 -9.47 9.50 7.55
C SER A 154 -10.59 10.16 6.77
N LYS A 155 -11.81 10.07 7.32
CA LYS A 155 -12.91 10.88 6.82
C LYS A 155 -12.51 12.33 7.04
N ILE A 156 -12.28 13.04 5.94
CA ILE A 156 -12.15 14.50 5.92
C ILE A 156 -13.51 15.08 6.31
#